data_AF-A0A317SHD5-F1
#
_entry.id   AF-A0A317SHD5-F1
#
_cell.length_a   1.000
_cell.length_b   1.000
_cell.length_c   1.000
_cell.angle_alpha   90.00
_cell.angle_beta   90.00
_cell.angle_gamma   90.00
#
_symmetry.space_group_name_H-M   'P 1'
#
loop_
_entity.id
_entity.type
_entity.pdbx_description
1 polymer ?
#
loop_
_entity_poly.entity_id
_entity_poly.type
_entity_poly.pdbx_seq_one_letter_code
_entity_poly.pdbx_strand_id
1 'polypeptide(L)'
;MPPRRLQPNSAVKRLLDRRDKLETLFFDLLEVNKVRYAAWNEIEQDDEITERTRERRLAAIDNKIAVTEDRMSVYKDEIEEINATLVERGYGVEPFDR
;
A
#
# COMPACT_ATOMS: atom_id res chain seq x y z
N MET A 1 -40.41 2.61 18.06
CA MET A 1 -39.09 2.25 18.59
C MET A 1 -38.03 2.89 17.71
N PRO A 2 -37.04 3.61 18.25
CA PRO A 2 -35.93 4.12 17.43
C PRO A 2 -35.00 2.95 17.04
N PRO A 3 -34.40 2.96 15.84
CA PRO A 3 -33.45 1.93 15.45
C PRO A 3 -32.22 2.03 16.36
N ARG A 4 -31.84 0.91 16.98
CA ARG A 4 -30.57 0.79 17.72
C ARG A 4 -29.45 1.06 16.71
N ARG A 5 -28.82 2.24 16.78
CA ARG A 5 -27.49 2.43 16.22
C ARG A 5 -26.59 1.43 16.94
N LEU A 6 -26.16 0.39 16.23
CA LEU A 6 -25.13 -0.53 16.70
C LEU A 6 -23.90 0.32 17.02
N GLN A 7 -23.65 0.58 18.31
CA GLN A 7 -22.37 1.16 18.71
C GLN A 7 -21.29 0.19 18.23
N PRO A 8 -20.21 0.67 17.57
CA PRO A 8 -19.13 -0.20 17.15
C PRO A 8 -18.65 -0.98 18.37
N ASN A 9 -18.83 -2.31 18.36
CA ASN A 9 -18.27 -3.12 19.43
C ASN A 9 -16.73 -2.99 19.35
N SER A 10 -16.02 -3.23 20.46
CA SER A 10 -14.57 -3.01 20.55
C SER A 10 -13.74 -3.77 19.51
N ALA A 11 -14.28 -4.78 18.84
CA ALA A 11 -13.67 -5.47 17.70
C ALA A 11 -13.80 -4.67 16.39
N VAL A 12 -14.93 -4.03 16.14
CA VAL A 12 -15.12 -3.18 14.94
C VAL A 12 -14.18 -1.98 14.99
N LYS A 13 -14.04 -1.35 16.16
CA LYS A 13 -13.08 -0.26 16.34
C LYS A 13 -11.65 -0.71 16.04
N ARG A 14 -11.25 -1.89 16.52
CA ARG A 14 -9.92 -2.47 16.23
C ARG A 14 -9.69 -2.74 14.75
N LEU A 15 -10.72 -3.18 14.02
CA LEU A 15 -10.64 -3.38 12.57
C LEU A 15 -10.44 -2.06 11.82
N LEU A 16 -11.20 -1.02 12.19
CA LEU A 16 -11.03 0.32 11.62
C LEU A 16 -9.63 0.89 11.94
N ASP A 17 -9.20 0.86 13.21
CA ASP A 17 -7.87 1.33 13.61
C ASP A 17 -6.75 0.57 12.85
N ARG A 18 -6.94 -0.74 12.59
CA ARG A 18 -6.00 -1.56 11.83
C ARG A 18 -5.99 -1.18 10.35
N ARG A 19 -7.17 -0.97 9.75
CA ARG A 19 -7.32 -0.51 8.36
C ARG A 19 -6.61 0.82 8.15
N ASP A 20 -6.91 1.83 8.97
CA ASP A 20 -6.33 3.17 8.85
C ASP A 20 -4.79 3.14 8.95
N LYS A 21 -4.27 2.26 9.81
CA LYS A 21 -2.82 2.03 9.93
C LYS A 21 -2.23 1.40 8.67
N LEU A 22 -2.90 0.42 8.08
CA LEU A 22 -2.44 -0.22 6.84
C LEU A 22 -2.49 0.76 5.66
N GLU A 23 -3.53 1.57 5.56
CA GLU A 23 -3.66 2.62 4.54
C GLU A 23 -2.49 3.62 4.65
N THR A 24 -2.21 4.09 5.86
CA THR A 24 -1.06 4.99 6.11
C THR A 24 0.25 4.35 5.64
N LEU A 25 0.51 3.10 6.05
CA LEU A 25 1.72 2.38 5.67
C LEU A 25 1.80 2.12 4.16
N PHE A 26 0.67 1.87 3.50
CA PHE A 26 0.64 1.70 2.06
C PHE A 26 1.01 3.00 1.35
N PHE A 27 0.45 4.14 1.75
CA PHE A 27 0.77 5.42 1.14
C PHE A 27 2.22 5.84 1.39
N ASP A 28 2.77 5.54 2.58
CA ASP A 28 4.20 5.73 2.85
C ASP A 28 5.06 4.90 1.88
N LEU A 29 4.72 3.63 1.65
CA LEU A 29 5.43 2.78 0.69
C LEU A 29 5.26 3.26 -0.76
N LEU A 30 4.08 3.76 -1.13
CA LEU A 30 3.82 4.33 -2.45
C LEU A 30 4.73 5.54 -2.72
N GLU A 31 4.86 6.46 -1.77
CA GLU A 31 5.77 7.61 -1.89
C GLU A 31 7.23 7.18 -2.00
N VAL A 32 7.66 6.21 -1.19
CA VAL A 32 9.00 5.64 -1.31
C VAL A 32 9.20 5.01 -2.70
N ASN A 33 8.19 4.33 -3.24
CA ASN A 33 8.29 3.69 -4.55
C ASN A 33 8.34 4.71 -5.70
N LYS A 34 7.58 5.80 -5.61
CA LYS A 34 7.67 6.94 -6.57
C LYS A 34 9.09 7.48 -6.67
N VAL A 35 9.77 7.67 -5.53
CA VAL A 35 11.17 8.11 -5.50
C VAL A 35 12.09 7.09 -6.17
N ARG A 36 11.83 5.78 -6.01
CA ARG A 36 12.63 4.74 -6.66
C ARG A 36 12.43 4.70 -8.17
N TYR A 37 11.21 4.90 -8.66
CA TYR A 37 10.96 5.03 -10.10
C TYR A 37 11.63 6.26 -10.69
N ALA A 38 11.64 7.39 -9.97
CA ALA A 38 12.38 8.57 -10.39
C ALA A 38 13.89 8.26 -10.50
N ALA A 39 14.48 7.63 -9.48
CA ALA A 39 15.89 7.23 -9.51
C ALA A 39 16.19 6.19 -10.60
N TRP A 40 15.24 5.27 -10.87
CA TRP A 40 15.34 4.33 -11.98
C TRP A 40 15.43 5.06 -13.32
N ASN A 41 14.53 6.02 -13.55
CA ASN A 41 14.51 6.82 -14.77
C ASN A 41 15.79 7.66 -14.94
N GLU A 42 16.31 8.22 -13.85
CA GLU A 42 17.58 8.96 -13.87
C GLU A 42 18.75 8.07 -14.30
N ILE A 43 18.84 6.84 -13.78
CA ILE A 43 19.91 5.89 -14.15
C ILE A 43 19.76 5.41 -15.59
N GLU A 44 18.53 5.17 -16.04
CA GLU A 44 18.26 4.76 -17.42
C GLU A 44 18.69 5.83 -18.42
N GLN A 45 18.50 7.11 -18.07
CA GLN A 45 18.86 8.26 -18.90
C GLN A 45 20.32 8.72 -18.75
N ASP A 46 21.04 8.22 -17.75
CA ASP A 46 22.44 8.57 -17.49
C ASP A 46 23.35 7.99 -18.59
N ASP A 47 23.80 8.86 -19.49
CA ASP A 47 24.71 8.57 -20.59
C ASP A 47 26.20 8.73 -20.22
N GLU A 48 26.51 9.16 -18.99
CA GLU A 48 27.88 9.28 -18.48
C GLU A 48 28.41 7.95 -17.92
N ILE A 49 27.51 7.01 -17.57
CA ILE A 49 27.88 5.69 -17.04
C ILE A 49 27.99 4.61 -18.11
N THR A 50 28.85 3.62 -17.85
CA THR A 50 28.95 2.44 -18.71
C THR A 50 27.69 1.59 -18.64
N GLU A 51 27.36 0.90 -19.73
CA GLU A 51 26.20 -0.02 -19.79
C GLU A 51 26.18 -1.01 -18.63
N ARG A 52 27.32 -1.65 -18.34
CA ARG A 52 27.44 -2.60 -17.22
C ARG A 52 27.16 -1.95 -15.86
N THR A 53 27.53 -0.69 -15.68
CA THR A 53 27.23 0.06 -14.46
C THR A 53 25.75 0.39 -14.38
N ARG A 54 25.14 0.79 -15.49
CA ARG A 54 23.70 1.06 -15.62
C ARG A 54 22.89 -0.17 -15.26
N GLU A 55 23.10 -1.30 -15.95
CA GLU A 55 22.41 -2.58 -15.69
C GLU A 55 22.47 -2.99 -14.22
N ARG A 56 23.66 -2.88 -13.60
CA ARG A 56 23.83 -3.24 -12.18
C ARG A 56 23.05 -2.33 -11.24
N ARG A 57 22.97 -1.03 -11.54
CA ARG A 57 22.24 -0.05 -10.73
C ARG A 57 20.73 -0.22 -10.91
N LEU A 58 20.26 -0.40 -12.14
CA LEU A 58 18.85 -0.66 -12.44
C LEU A 58 18.37 -1.93 -11.75
N ALA A 59 19.09 -3.05 -11.89
CA ALA A 59 18.74 -4.31 -11.23
C ALA A 59 18.62 -4.17 -9.69
N ALA A 60 19.47 -3.33 -9.09
CA ALA A 60 19.41 -3.06 -7.65
C ALA A 60 18.20 -2.21 -7.25
N ILE A 61 17.73 -1.31 -8.13
CA ILE A 61 16.51 -0.52 -7.91
C ILE A 61 15.27 -1.35 -8.19
N ASP A 62 15.25 -2.12 -9.28
CA ASP A 62 14.16 -3.04 -9.63
C ASP A 62 13.83 -3.98 -8.49
N ASN A 63 14.85 -4.58 -7.86
CA ASN A 63 14.64 -5.44 -6.70
C ASN A 63 13.98 -4.70 -5.53
N LYS A 64 14.36 -3.45 -5.28
CA LYS A 64 13.76 -2.64 -4.18
C LYS A 64 12.33 -2.23 -4.50
N ILE A 65 12.04 -1.93 -5.77
CA ILE A 65 10.70 -1.64 -6.25
C ILE A 65 9.82 -2.86 -6.05
N ALA A 66 10.23 -4.02 -6.60
CA ALA A 66 9.48 -5.27 -6.49
C ALA A 66 9.18 -5.66 -5.03
N VAL A 67 10.17 -5.61 -4.14
CA VAL A 67 9.97 -5.90 -2.71
C VAL A 67 8.97 -4.95 -2.05
N THR A 68 8.87 -3.72 -2.53
CA THR A 68 7.93 -2.73 -1.99
C THR A 68 6.53 -2.93 -2.56
N GLU A 69 6.42 -3.25 -3.85
CA GLU A 69 5.16 -3.64 -4.48
C GLU A 69 4.57 -4.89 -3.83
N ASP A 70 5.38 -5.91 -3.55
CA ASP A 70 4.94 -7.12 -2.84
C ASP A 70 4.35 -6.77 -1.46
N ARG A 71 5.00 -5.89 -0.71
CA ARG A 71 4.49 -5.43 0.60
C ARG A 71 3.22 -4.62 0.48
N MET A 72 3.13 -3.74 -0.53
CA MET A 72 1.93 -2.96 -0.82
C MET A 72 0.77 -3.87 -1.21
N SER A 73 1.01 -4.94 -1.97
CA SER A 73 0.01 -5.95 -2.31
C SER A 73 -0.53 -6.62 -1.05
N VAL A 74 0.36 -7.05 -0.13
CA VAL A 74 -0.06 -7.64 1.15
C VAL A 74 -0.91 -6.67 1.98
N TYR A 75 -0.56 -5.40 2.04
CA TYR A 75 -1.37 -4.40 2.76
C TYR A 75 -2.72 -4.17 2.10
N LYS A 76 -2.77 -4.15 0.76
CA LYS A 76 -4.01 -4.04 0.01
C LYS A 76 -4.93 -5.22 0.29
N ASP A 77 -4.41 -6.45 0.21
CA ASP A 77 -5.18 -7.66 0.50
C ASP A 77 -5.73 -7.64 1.94
N GLU A 78 -4.92 -7.25 2.93
CA GLU A 78 -5.38 -7.15 4.33
C GLU A 78 -6.45 -6.05 4.52
N ILE A 79 -6.34 -4.92 3.82
CA ILE A 79 -7.37 -3.87 3.82
C ILE A 79 -8.67 -4.38 3.20
N GLU A 80 -8.61 -5.11 2.09
CA GLU A 80 -9.77 -5.71 1.44
C GLU A 80 -10.47 -6.73 2.33
N GLU A 81 -9.71 -7.59 3.02
CA GLU A 81 -10.25 -8.54 4.01
C GLU A 81 -10.95 -7.84 5.18
N ILE A 82 -10.35 -6.76 5.69
CA ILE A 82 -10.96 -5.94 6.75
C ILE A 82 -12.25 -5.29 6.24
N ASN A 83 -12.23 -4.74 5.03
CA ASN A 83 -13.41 -4.13 4.41
C ASN A 83 -14.54 -5.15 4.23
N ALA A 84 -14.24 -6.35 3.72
CA ALA A 84 -15.22 -7.43 3.60
C ALA A 84 -15.85 -7.78 4.97
N THR A 85 -15.02 -7.93 6.00
CA THR A 85 -15.48 -8.20 7.37
C THR A 85 -16.37 -7.09 7.92
N LEU A 86 -16.07 -5.83 7.61
CA LEU A 86 -16.87 -4.68 8.03
C LEU A 86 -18.22 -4.63 7.31
N VAL A 87 -18.25 -4.90 6.00
CA VAL A 87 -19.49 -5.01 5.20
C VAL A 87 -20.40 -6.11 5.71
N GLU A 88 -19.86 -7.31 5.97
CA GLU A 88 -20.62 -8.45 6.52
C GLU A 88 -21.28 -8.10 7.87
N ARG A 89 -20.62 -7.24 8.65
CA ARG A 89 -21.14 -6.75 9.94
C ARG A 89 -22.10 -5.56 9.82
N GLY A 90 -22.41 -5.13 8.59
CA GLY A 90 -23.34 -4.04 8.29
C GLY A 90 -22.73 -2.63 8.40
N TYR A 91 -21.41 -2.51 8.36
CA TYR A 91 -20.71 -1.21 8.34
C TYR A 91 -20.39 -0.81 6.90
N GLY A 92 -20.69 0.44 6.53
CA GLY A 92 -20.24 1.01 5.27
C GLY A 92 -18.75 1.29 5.32
N VAL A 93 -18.02 0.85 4.30
CA VAL A 93 -16.58 1.09 4.11
C VAL A 93 -16.35 1.65 2.72
N GLU A 94 -15.43 2.61 2.62
CA GLU A 94 -15.01 3.14 1.33
C GLU A 94 -14.02 2.19 0.65
N PRO A 95 -14.09 2.03 -0.69
CA PRO A 95 -13.09 1.28 -1.43
C PRO A 95 -11.70 1.87 -1.24
N PHE A 96 -10.69 1.01 -1.18
CA PHE A 96 -9.30 1.40 -1.00
C PHE A 96 -8.70 2.10 -2.24
N ASP A 97 -9.11 1.71 -3.44
CA ASP A 97 -8.54 2.17 -4.73
C ASP A 97 -9.11 3.51 -5.24
N ARG A 98 -9.44 4.47 -4.35
CA ARG A 98 -10.07 5.74 -4.76
C ARG A 98 -9.09 6.83 -5.19
#